data_AF-A0A7W0WA54-F1
#
_entry.id   AF-A0A7W0WA54-F1
#
_cell.length_a   1.000
_cell.length_b   1.000
_cell.length_c   1.000
_cell.angle_alpha   90.00
_cell.angle_beta   90.00
_cell.angle_gamma   90.00
#
_symmetry.space_group_name_H-M   'P 1'
#
loop_
_entity.id
_entity.type
_entity.pdbx_description
1 polymer ?
#
loop_
_entity_poly.entity_id
_entity_poly.type
_entity_poly.pdbx_seq_one_letter_code
_entity_poly.pdbx_strand_id
1 'polypeptide(L)'
;MSDADYPSFAHLFVRQPQWQTPLYIHLLRFNDNVVWTMSAIVQSLARSPSPAREICALLNGLDWREHLVGGVASILGQHQSAPVIAAVWAAFDEGSWVSPQLAVVASLIDPAFAEQARERILRRCQGVPDRTERESPLVRTVVSGPGGDYQRACKALAALVEATQHTPALRTWLEAEQQSAEIQQMLSDDPDGGAAIVRHWRRSCIQLCQECVQLLRQQLRPPKV
;
A
#
# COMPACT_ATOMS: atom_id res chain seq x y z
N MET A 1 -16.48 -2.75 8.92
CA MET A 1 -15.76 -2.94 10.19
C MET A 1 -15.99 -1.73 11.06
N SER A 2 -15.87 -1.87 12.38
CA SER A 2 -16.06 -0.73 13.30
C SER A 2 -14.72 -0.24 13.79
N ASP A 3 -14.62 1.05 14.13
CA ASP A 3 -13.41 1.65 14.74
C ASP A 3 -12.90 0.88 15.98
N ALA A 4 -13.74 0.01 16.57
CA ALA A 4 -13.37 -0.87 17.67
C ALA A 4 -12.30 -1.93 17.32
N ASP A 5 -12.09 -2.25 16.03
CA ASP A 5 -11.13 -3.28 15.62
C ASP A 5 -9.68 -2.75 15.53
N TYR A 6 -9.51 -1.43 15.41
CA TYR A 6 -8.22 -0.72 15.34
C TYR A 6 -8.24 0.60 16.16
N PRO A 7 -8.58 0.55 17.45
CA PRO A 7 -8.84 1.75 18.26
C PRO A 7 -7.64 2.71 18.32
N SER A 8 -6.42 2.21 18.17
CA SER A 8 -5.21 3.04 18.20
C SER A 8 -5.09 3.91 16.94
N PHE A 9 -5.66 3.47 15.81
CA PHE A 9 -5.57 4.13 14.51
C PHE A 9 -6.82 4.95 14.15
N ALA A 10 -7.94 4.76 14.86
CA ALA A 10 -9.24 5.37 14.53
C ALA A 10 -9.17 6.90 14.31
N HIS A 11 -8.34 7.61 15.08
CA HIS A 11 -8.18 9.06 14.96
C HIS A 11 -7.63 9.53 13.60
N LEU A 12 -6.97 8.66 12.83
CA LEU A 12 -6.44 8.97 11.49
C LEU A 12 -7.55 9.17 10.45
N PHE A 13 -8.75 8.66 10.72
CA PHE A 13 -9.92 8.73 9.84
C PHE A 13 -10.87 9.88 10.18
N VAL A 14 -10.66 10.54 11.32
CA VAL A 14 -11.45 11.69 11.75
C VAL A 14 -10.85 12.98 11.19
N ARG A 15 -11.71 13.93 10.79
CA ARG A 15 -11.28 15.26 10.37
C ARG A 15 -10.54 15.96 11.50
N GLN A 16 -9.33 16.41 11.20
CA GLN A 16 -8.53 17.15 12.17
C GLN A 16 -8.90 18.63 12.15
N PRO A 17 -9.03 19.31 13.31
CA PRO A 17 -9.35 20.74 13.36
C PRO A 17 -8.40 21.62 12.55
N GLN A 18 -7.11 21.26 12.53
CA GLN A 18 -6.06 22.04 11.85
C GLN A 18 -6.13 21.97 10.32
N TRP A 19 -6.53 20.83 9.76
CA TRP A 19 -6.48 20.59 8.30
C TRP A 19 -7.86 20.39 7.65
N GLN A 20 -8.93 20.32 8.44
CA GLN A 20 -10.31 20.06 8.00
C GLN A 20 -10.48 18.78 7.16
N THR A 21 -9.48 17.91 7.18
CA THR A 21 -9.41 16.65 6.45
C THR A 21 -8.89 15.54 7.37
N PRO A 22 -9.23 14.26 7.10
CA PRO A 22 -8.62 13.13 7.80
C PRO A 22 -7.14 12.98 7.46
N LEU A 23 -6.33 12.48 8.40
CA LEU A 23 -4.88 12.38 8.23
C LEU A 23 -4.47 11.40 7.12
N TYR A 24 -5.21 10.30 6.94
CA TYR A 24 -4.86 9.29 5.93
C TYR A 24 -4.71 9.87 4.51
N ILE A 25 -5.37 10.99 4.20
CA ILE A 25 -5.35 11.60 2.86
C ILE A 25 -3.93 12.02 2.43
N HIS A 26 -3.08 12.35 3.41
CA HIS A 26 -1.71 12.78 3.16
C HIS A 26 -0.82 11.61 2.70
N LEU A 27 -1.19 10.36 3.04
CA LEU A 27 -0.51 9.15 2.61
C LEU A 27 -0.73 8.84 1.13
N LEU A 28 -1.85 9.28 0.55
CA LEU A 28 -2.22 8.91 -0.82
C LEU A 28 -1.22 9.45 -1.85
N ARG A 29 -0.69 10.67 -1.61
CA ARG A 29 0.22 11.37 -2.51
C ARG A 29 1.57 11.73 -1.90
N PHE A 30 1.79 11.44 -0.61
CA PHE A 30 2.95 11.94 0.14
C PHE A 30 3.11 13.46 0.00
N ASN A 31 2.10 14.23 0.43
CA ASN A 31 2.14 15.69 0.42
C ASN A 31 2.77 16.28 1.69
N ASP A 32 2.80 17.61 1.81
CA ASP A 32 3.52 18.35 2.86
C ASP A 32 3.19 17.95 4.31
N ASN A 33 2.03 17.34 4.57
CA ASN A 33 1.63 16.89 5.91
C ASN A 33 1.86 15.39 6.16
N VAL A 34 2.55 14.70 5.25
CA VAL A 34 2.76 13.26 5.37
C VAL A 34 3.63 12.89 6.57
N VAL A 35 4.61 13.72 6.92
CA VAL A 35 5.46 13.52 8.10
C VAL A 35 4.63 13.53 9.39
N TRP A 36 3.68 14.45 9.51
CA TRP A 36 2.75 14.50 10.65
C TRP A 36 1.88 13.25 10.73
N THR A 37 1.37 12.81 9.58
CA THR A 37 0.55 11.60 9.49
C THR A 37 1.34 10.35 9.88
N MET A 38 2.58 10.23 9.41
CA MET A 38 3.47 9.13 9.78
C MET A 38 3.83 9.17 11.26
N SER A 39 4.05 10.36 11.84
CA SER A 39 4.25 10.51 13.29
C SER A 39 3.04 10.02 14.08
N ALA A 40 1.82 10.35 13.64
CA ALA A 40 0.60 9.84 14.26
C ALA A 40 0.49 8.31 14.16
N ILE A 41 0.89 7.72 13.02
CA ILE A 41 0.95 6.25 12.86
C ILE A 41 1.98 5.63 13.81
N VAL A 42 3.18 6.20 13.94
CA VAL A 42 4.20 5.72 14.89
C VAL A 42 3.70 5.78 16.32
N GLN A 43 2.99 6.86 16.70
CA GLN A 43 2.37 6.97 18.03
C GLN A 43 1.26 5.93 18.23
N SER A 44 0.48 5.63 17.18
CA SER A 44 -0.55 4.58 17.21
C SER A 44 0.08 3.21 17.45
N LEU A 45 1.15 2.89 16.72
CA LEU A 45 1.94 1.67 16.89
C LEU A 45 2.48 1.53 18.32
N ALA A 46 3.00 2.63 18.89
CA ALA A 46 3.55 2.62 20.25
C ALA A 46 2.49 2.47 21.36
N ARG A 47 1.25 2.92 21.11
CA ARG A 47 0.14 2.83 22.09
C ARG A 47 -0.65 1.54 21.97
N SER A 48 -0.66 0.92 20.80
CA SER A 48 -1.44 -0.29 20.56
C SER A 48 -0.90 -1.47 21.39
N PRO A 49 -1.77 -2.16 22.16
CA PRO A 49 -1.38 -3.38 22.86
C PRO A 49 -1.17 -4.57 21.91
N SER A 50 -1.64 -4.47 20.66
CA SER A 50 -1.50 -5.52 19.65
C SER A 50 -1.42 -4.91 18.24
N PRO A 51 -0.30 -4.26 17.87
CA PRO A 51 -0.18 -3.52 16.61
C PRO A 51 -0.44 -4.39 15.38
N ALA A 52 0.11 -5.62 15.35
CA ALA A 52 -0.08 -6.54 14.24
C ALA A 52 -1.56 -6.93 14.04
N ARG A 53 -2.33 -7.10 15.13
CA ARG A 53 -3.76 -7.39 15.04
C ARG A 53 -4.54 -6.22 14.47
N GLU A 54 -4.29 -5.00 14.95
CA GLU A 54 -4.95 -3.79 14.44
C GLU A 54 -4.57 -3.50 12.98
N ILE A 55 -3.31 -3.75 12.59
CA ILE A 55 -2.86 -3.67 11.19
C ILE A 55 -3.60 -4.70 10.32
N CYS A 56 -3.70 -5.94 10.77
CA CYS A 56 -4.49 -6.95 10.06
C CYS A 56 -5.96 -6.55 9.96
N ALA A 57 -6.53 -5.93 10.99
CA ALA A 57 -7.89 -5.40 10.94
C ALA A 57 -7.99 -4.34 9.82
N LEU A 58 -7.15 -3.31 9.84
CA LEU A 58 -7.11 -2.28 8.81
C LEU A 58 -6.97 -2.85 7.38
N LEU A 59 -6.11 -3.85 7.19
CA LEU A 59 -5.88 -4.48 5.89
C LEU A 59 -6.99 -5.44 5.45
N ASN A 60 -7.77 -5.98 6.38
CA ASN A 60 -8.94 -6.83 6.08
C ASN A 60 -10.25 -6.04 5.98
N GLY A 61 -10.16 -4.71 6.16
CA GLY A 61 -11.24 -3.78 5.92
C GLY A 61 -11.85 -3.90 4.53
N LEU A 62 -13.01 -3.29 4.34
CA LEU A 62 -13.50 -3.06 2.99
C LEU A 62 -12.93 -1.76 2.45
N ASP A 63 -12.76 -0.73 3.29
CA ASP A 63 -12.38 0.60 2.84
C ASP A 63 -10.89 0.68 2.47
N TRP A 64 -10.58 1.05 1.22
CA TRP A 64 -9.21 1.27 0.75
C TRP A 64 -8.41 2.26 1.62
N ARG A 65 -9.09 3.18 2.32
CA ARG A 65 -8.45 4.13 3.25
C ARG A 65 -7.79 3.39 4.41
N GLU A 66 -8.42 2.33 4.91
CA GLU A 66 -7.89 1.47 5.96
C GLU A 66 -6.67 0.71 5.43
N HIS A 67 -6.75 0.17 4.21
CA HIS A 67 -5.62 -0.51 3.56
C HIS A 67 -4.37 0.38 3.46
N LEU A 68 -4.57 1.66 3.12
CA LEU A 68 -3.48 2.63 3.01
C LEU A 68 -2.79 2.86 4.37
N VAL A 69 -3.57 3.03 5.44
CA VAL A 69 -3.03 3.20 6.80
C VAL A 69 -2.34 1.91 7.26
N GLY A 70 -2.98 0.75 7.09
CA GLY A 70 -2.42 -0.56 7.46
C GLY A 70 -1.11 -0.87 6.73
N GLY A 71 -1.03 -0.55 5.43
CA GLY A 71 0.19 -0.72 4.65
C GLY A 71 1.35 0.16 5.13
N VAL A 72 1.11 1.44 5.38
CA VAL A 72 2.13 2.36 5.93
C VAL A 72 2.54 1.95 7.35
N ALA A 73 1.59 1.56 8.19
CA ALA A 73 1.87 1.06 9.54
C ALA A 73 2.72 -0.23 9.51
N SER A 74 2.51 -1.10 8.52
CA SER A 74 3.33 -2.31 8.32
C SER A 74 4.79 -1.98 8.00
N ILE A 75 5.02 -0.97 7.15
CA ILE A 75 6.38 -0.48 6.83
C ILE A 75 7.03 0.14 8.08
N LEU A 76 6.33 1.07 8.76
CA LEU A 76 6.90 1.84 9.87
C LEU A 76 7.14 1.00 11.13
N GLY A 77 6.24 0.06 11.41
CA GLY A 77 6.40 -0.88 12.51
C GLY A 77 7.30 -2.08 12.19
N GLN A 78 7.82 -2.17 10.95
CA GLN A 78 8.57 -3.33 10.45
C GLN A 78 7.84 -4.65 10.70
N HIS A 79 6.51 -4.65 10.57
CA HIS A 79 5.67 -5.80 10.87
C HIS A 79 5.66 -6.77 9.69
N GLN A 80 6.66 -7.66 9.64
CA GLN A 80 6.83 -8.68 8.60
C GLN A 80 6.26 -10.05 9.01
N SER A 81 5.30 -10.06 9.94
CA SER A 81 4.65 -11.31 10.36
C SER A 81 3.81 -11.89 9.22
N ALA A 82 3.76 -13.22 9.11
CA ALA A 82 2.99 -13.90 8.08
C ALA A 82 1.51 -13.43 7.97
N PRO A 83 0.78 -13.17 9.08
CA PRO A 83 -0.60 -12.65 8.99
C PRO A 83 -0.70 -11.27 8.33
N VAL A 84 0.25 -10.37 8.61
CA VAL A 84 0.26 -9.01 8.04
C VAL A 84 0.59 -9.07 6.55
N ILE A 85 1.60 -9.85 6.17
CA ILE A 85 1.97 -10.07 4.76
C ILE A 85 0.77 -10.66 3.98
N ALA A 86 0.11 -11.68 4.55
CA ALA A 86 -1.08 -12.27 3.96
C ALA A 86 -2.22 -11.25 3.80
N ALA A 87 -2.43 -10.38 4.79
CA ALA A 87 -3.46 -9.34 4.72
C ALA A 87 -3.14 -8.27 3.67
N VAL A 88 -1.86 -7.88 3.49
CA VAL A 88 -1.44 -6.97 2.41
C VAL A 88 -1.75 -7.56 1.04
N TRP A 89 -1.38 -8.82 0.83
CA TRP A 89 -1.65 -9.52 -0.42
C TRP A 89 -3.14 -9.73 -0.66
N ALA A 90 -3.91 -10.08 0.37
CA ALA A 90 -5.36 -10.21 0.26
C ALA A 90 -6.01 -8.89 -0.17
N ALA A 91 -5.66 -7.77 0.47
CA ALA A 91 -6.17 -6.45 0.08
C ALA A 91 -5.77 -6.06 -1.36
N PHE A 92 -4.57 -6.45 -1.79
CA PHE A 92 -4.12 -6.25 -3.17
C PHE A 92 -4.95 -7.08 -4.16
N ASP A 93 -5.10 -8.38 -3.89
CA ASP A 93 -5.78 -9.36 -4.75
C ASP A 93 -7.28 -9.11 -4.84
N GLU A 94 -7.88 -8.50 -3.82
CA GLU A 94 -9.30 -8.11 -3.79
C GLU A 94 -9.58 -6.80 -4.54
N GLY A 95 -8.55 -6.20 -5.15
CA GLY A 95 -8.73 -5.04 -6.01
C GLY A 95 -8.90 -3.73 -5.24
N SER A 96 -8.28 -3.62 -4.06
CA SER A 96 -8.19 -2.35 -3.30
C SER A 96 -7.86 -1.18 -4.24
N TRP A 97 -8.55 -0.06 -4.06
CA TRP A 97 -8.32 1.13 -4.90
C TRP A 97 -6.85 1.61 -4.85
N VAL A 98 -6.17 1.36 -3.71
CA VAL A 98 -4.75 1.65 -3.47
C VAL A 98 -3.84 0.44 -3.71
N SER A 99 -4.21 -0.50 -4.58
CA SER A 99 -3.36 -1.64 -4.96
C SER A 99 -1.95 -1.23 -5.41
N PRO A 100 -1.71 -0.07 -6.09
CA PRO A 100 -0.35 0.36 -6.38
C PRO A 100 0.51 0.61 -5.13
N GLN A 101 -0.07 1.25 -4.11
CA GLN A 101 0.61 1.49 -2.84
C GLN A 101 0.86 0.16 -2.11
N LEU A 102 -0.10 -0.75 -2.13
CA LEU A 102 0.07 -2.10 -1.54
C LEU A 102 1.16 -2.91 -2.23
N ALA A 103 1.34 -2.80 -3.56
CA ALA A 103 2.47 -3.42 -4.25
C ALA A 103 3.82 -2.89 -3.74
N VAL A 104 3.92 -1.58 -3.48
CA VAL A 104 5.12 -1.00 -2.84
C VAL A 104 5.31 -1.53 -1.44
N VAL A 105 4.24 -1.58 -0.62
CA VAL A 105 4.28 -2.14 0.73
C VAL A 105 4.81 -3.58 0.70
N ALA A 106 4.22 -4.45 -0.12
CA ALA A 106 4.64 -5.83 -0.26
C ALA A 106 6.12 -5.94 -0.66
N SER A 107 6.59 -5.13 -1.62
CA SER A 107 8.00 -5.11 -2.04
C SER A 107 8.99 -4.71 -0.94
N LEU A 108 8.51 -4.04 0.12
CA LEU A 108 9.32 -3.55 1.22
C LEU A 108 9.28 -4.48 2.44
N ILE A 109 8.18 -5.21 2.66
CA ILE A 109 7.97 -5.98 3.88
C ILE A 109 7.98 -7.49 3.68
N ASP A 110 7.76 -8.00 2.47
CA ASP A 110 7.64 -9.44 2.20
C ASP A 110 8.99 -10.01 1.72
N PRO A 111 9.65 -10.88 2.51
CA PRO A 111 10.87 -11.56 2.06
C PRO A 111 10.66 -12.47 0.84
N ALA A 112 9.44 -12.96 0.63
CA ALA A 112 9.04 -13.80 -0.49
C ALA A 112 8.39 -13.01 -1.63
N PHE A 113 8.52 -11.67 -1.64
CA PHE A 113 7.90 -10.79 -2.64
C PHE A 113 8.12 -11.27 -4.08
N ALA A 114 9.32 -11.76 -4.40
CA ALA A 114 9.66 -12.19 -5.75
C ALA A 114 8.76 -13.36 -6.23
N GLU A 115 8.53 -14.34 -5.37
CA GLU A 115 7.66 -15.48 -5.68
C GLU A 115 6.19 -15.04 -5.78
N GLN A 116 5.75 -14.23 -4.82
CA GLN A 116 4.37 -13.74 -4.74
C GLN A 116 3.99 -12.82 -5.91
N ALA A 117 4.89 -11.93 -6.32
CA ALA A 117 4.68 -11.06 -7.47
C ALA A 117 4.64 -11.86 -8.78
N ARG A 118 5.53 -12.85 -8.93
CA ARG A 118 5.59 -13.72 -10.11
C ARG A 118 4.28 -14.47 -10.31
N GLU A 119 3.76 -15.10 -9.27
CA GLU A 119 2.49 -15.83 -9.30
C GLU A 119 1.34 -14.95 -9.80
N ARG A 120 1.25 -13.71 -9.29
CA ARG A 120 0.18 -12.77 -9.63
C ARG A 120 0.30 -12.23 -11.05
N ILE A 121 1.50 -11.88 -11.50
CA ILE A 121 1.74 -11.42 -12.87
C ILE A 121 1.41 -12.52 -13.89
N LEU A 122 1.75 -13.79 -13.59
CA LEU A 122 1.39 -14.93 -14.44
C LEU A 122 -0.14 -15.11 -14.55
N ARG A 123 -0.87 -14.79 -13.49
CA ARG A 123 -2.35 -14.75 -13.47
C ARG A 123 -2.94 -13.42 -13.93
N ARG A 124 -2.12 -12.51 -14.48
CA ARG A 124 -2.54 -11.17 -14.92
C ARG A 124 -3.20 -10.32 -13.84
N CYS A 125 -2.88 -10.59 -12.58
CA CYS A 125 -3.53 -9.99 -11.42
C CYS A 125 -5.05 -10.09 -11.47
N GLN A 126 -5.58 -11.14 -12.11
CA GLN A 126 -6.99 -11.49 -12.00
C GLN A 126 -7.22 -11.90 -10.55
N GLY A 127 -7.87 -11.00 -9.82
CA GLY A 127 -8.08 -11.10 -8.39
C GLY A 127 -9.00 -12.24 -7.99
N VAL A 128 -9.15 -12.40 -6.68
CA VAL A 128 -10.29 -13.13 -6.12
C VAL A 128 -11.57 -12.31 -6.34
N PRO A 129 -12.76 -12.96 -6.39
CA PRO A 129 -14.03 -12.27 -6.46
C PRO A 129 -14.10 -11.11 -5.46
N ASP A 130 -14.48 -9.93 -5.94
CA ASP A 130 -14.52 -8.70 -5.13
C ASP A 130 -15.45 -8.94 -3.93
N ARG A 131 -14.95 -8.73 -2.70
CA ARG A 131 -15.76 -8.90 -1.48
C ARG A 131 -17.02 -8.02 -1.48
N THR A 132 -17.02 -6.98 -2.30
CA THR A 132 -18.14 -6.07 -2.49
C THR A 132 -19.13 -6.51 -3.58
N GLU A 133 -18.98 -7.68 -4.20
CA GLU A 133 -19.94 -8.21 -5.20
C GLU A 133 -21.39 -8.16 -4.71
N ARG A 134 -21.60 -8.43 -3.42
CA ARG A 134 -22.92 -8.42 -2.77
C ARG A 134 -23.39 -7.03 -2.34
N GLU A 135 -22.52 -6.03 -2.42
CA GLU A 135 -22.82 -4.66 -2.05
C GLU A 135 -23.49 -3.89 -3.19
N SER A 136 -24.12 -2.76 -2.83
CA SER A 136 -24.71 -1.87 -3.83
C SER A 136 -23.64 -1.28 -4.76
N PRO A 137 -23.97 -0.93 -6.02
CA PRO A 137 -23.02 -0.28 -6.95
C PRO A 137 -22.34 0.95 -6.35
N LEU A 138 -23.07 1.75 -5.57
CA LEU A 138 -22.52 2.93 -4.89
C LEU A 138 -21.42 2.54 -3.89
N VAL A 139 -21.67 1.54 -3.05
CA VAL A 139 -20.68 1.05 -2.08
C VAL A 139 -19.45 0.50 -2.80
N ARG A 140 -19.65 -0.31 -3.86
CA ARG A 140 -18.54 -0.81 -4.69
C ARG A 140 -17.69 0.32 -5.26
N THR A 141 -18.32 1.35 -5.82
CA THR A 141 -17.60 2.51 -6.36
C THR A 141 -16.82 3.28 -5.30
N VAL A 142 -17.36 3.42 -4.09
CA VAL A 142 -16.69 4.12 -2.98
C VAL A 142 -15.50 3.31 -2.44
N VAL A 143 -15.64 1.99 -2.39
CA VAL A 143 -14.68 1.06 -1.80
C VAL A 143 -13.58 0.64 -2.78
N SER A 144 -13.95 0.16 -3.96
CA SER A 144 -13.01 -0.41 -4.94
C SER A 144 -12.65 0.60 -6.05
N GLY A 145 -13.35 1.74 -6.10
CA GLY A 145 -13.25 2.75 -7.17
C GLY A 145 -14.20 2.48 -8.35
N PRO A 146 -14.23 3.39 -9.34
CA PRO A 146 -15.20 3.34 -10.44
C PRO A 146 -14.90 2.29 -11.54
N GLY A 147 -13.79 1.53 -11.45
CA GLY A 147 -13.39 0.54 -12.45
C GLY A 147 -13.99 -0.85 -12.21
N GLY A 148 -14.26 -1.60 -13.28
CA GLY A 148 -14.62 -3.01 -13.21
C GLY A 148 -13.39 -3.91 -13.00
N ASP A 149 -13.62 -5.22 -12.94
CA ASP A 149 -12.57 -6.21 -12.66
C ASP A 149 -11.38 -6.13 -13.61
N TYR A 150 -11.64 -5.95 -14.90
CA TYR A 150 -10.58 -5.81 -15.91
C TYR A 150 -9.71 -4.58 -15.67
N GLN A 151 -10.31 -3.40 -15.45
CA GLN A 151 -9.52 -2.19 -15.19
C GLN A 151 -8.71 -2.29 -13.89
N ARG A 152 -9.28 -2.93 -12.85
CA ARG A 152 -8.56 -3.18 -11.60
C ARG A 152 -7.38 -4.13 -11.80
N ALA A 153 -7.56 -5.20 -12.57
CA ALA A 153 -6.49 -6.12 -12.93
C ALA A 153 -5.38 -5.43 -13.74
N CYS A 154 -5.73 -4.56 -14.71
CA CYS A 154 -4.77 -3.77 -15.47
C CYS A 154 -3.93 -2.86 -14.56
N LYS A 155 -4.58 -2.11 -13.65
CA LYS A 155 -3.89 -1.28 -12.65
C LYS A 155 -2.98 -2.09 -11.73
N ALA A 156 -3.49 -3.21 -11.20
CA ALA A 156 -2.74 -4.10 -10.31
C ALA A 156 -1.51 -4.69 -11.02
N LEU A 157 -1.68 -5.13 -12.28
CA LEU A 157 -0.60 -5.64 -13.11
C LEU A 157 0.46 -4.57 -13.37
N ALA A 158 0.06 -3.37 -13.79
CA ALA A 158 0.97 -2.26 -14.02
C ALA A 158 1.77 -1.89 -12.76
N ALA A 159 1.09 -1.88 -11.60
CA ALA A 159 1.74 -1.66 -10.32
C ALA A 159 2.77 -2.75 -9.96
N LEU A 160 2.39 -4.03 -10.06
CA LEU A 160 3.31 -5.12 -9.72
C LEU A 160 4.49 -5.20 -10.69
N VAL A 161 4.25 -5.05 -11.99
CA VAL A 161 5.31 -4.99 -13.00
C VAL A 161 6.32 -3.90 -12.66
N GLU A 162 5.88 -2.69 -12.31
CA GLU A 162 6.78 -1.60 -11.89
C GLU A 162 7.50 -1.92 -10.57
N ALA A 163 6.80 -2.42 -9.55
CA ALA A 163 7.41 -2.75 -8.26
C ALA A 163 8.50 -3.83 -8.42
N THR A 164 8.27 -4.81 -9.28
CA THR A 164 9.20 -5.90 -9.61
C THR A 164 10.46 -5.43 -10.33
N GLN A 165 10.46 -4.29 -11.03
CA GLN A 165 11.68 -3.77 -11.68
C GLN A 165 12.82 -3.51 -10.67
N HIS A 166 12.47 -3.30 -9.39
CA HIS A 166 13.42 -3.09 -8.30
C HIS A 166 13.90 -4.38 -7.63
N THR A 167 13.51 -5.55 -8.13
CA THR A 167 13.90 -6.87 -7.62
C THR A 167 14.86 -7.53 -8.62
N PRO A 168 16.19 -7.49 -8.40
CA PRO A 168 17.17 -7.99 -9.37
C PRO A 168 16.93 -9.43 -9.82
N ALA A 169 16.47 -10.29 -8.91
CA ALA A 169 16.19 -11.70 -9.18
C ALA A 169 15.09 -11.93 -10.23
N LEU A 170 14.23 -10.93 -10.49
CA LEU A 170 13.12 -11.05 -11.42
C LEU A 170 13.37 -10.35 -12.76
N ARG A 171 14.48 -9.61 -12.93
CA ARG A 171 14.68 -8.73 -14.10
C ARG A 171 14.53 -9.45 -15.44
N THR A 172 15.33 -10.49 -15.68
CA THR A 172 15.34 -11.22 -16.96
C THR A 172 13.99 -11.90 -17.22
N TRP A 173 13.36 -12.44 -16.18
CA TRP A 173 12.04 -13.04 -16.31
C TRP A 173 10.98 -11.98 -16.66
N LEU A 174 10.98 -10.84 -15.97
CA LEU A 174 10.02 -9.75 -16.22
C LEU A 174 10.19 -9.17 -17.63
N GLU A 175 11.42 -8.98 -18.10
CA GLU A 175 11.71 -8.51 -19.46
C GLU A 175 11.08 -9.43 -20.52
N ALA A 176 11.13 -10.75 -20.30
CA ALA A 176 10.50 -11.72 -21.20
C ALA A 176 8.96 -11.66 -21.13
N GLU A 177 8.38 -11.59 -19.93
CA GLU A 177 6.92 -11.49 -19.77
C GLU A 177 6.36 -10.19 -20.37
N GLN A 178 7.08 -9.07 -20.26
CA GLN A 178 6.68 -7.78 -20.85
C GLN A 178 6.66 -7.79 -22.39
N GLN A 179 7.23 -8.80 -23.05
CA GLN A 179 7.09 -9.00 -24.50
C GLN A 179 5.78 -9.70 -24.89
N SER A 180 5.03 -10.23 -23.92
CA SER A 180 3.70 -10.80 -24.18
C SER A 180 2.73 -9.71 -24.63
N ALA A 181 2.09 -9.91 -25.80
CA ALA A 181 1.10 -8.98 -26.34
C ALA A 181 -0.06 -8.74 -25.36
N GLU A 182 -0.45 -9.76 -24.60
CA GLU A 182 -1.50 -9.66 -23.57
C GLU A 182 -1.09 -8.73 -22.43
N ILE A 183 0.13 -8.88 -21.90
CA ILE A 183 0.64 -7.99 -20.85
C ILE A 183 0.76 -6.56 -21.40
N GLN A 184 1.29 -6.39 -22.61
CA GLN A 184 1.40 -5.06 -23.22
C GLN A 184 0.04 -4.38 -23.37
N GLN A 185 -0.99 -5.12 -23.80
CA GLN A 185 -2.35 -4.60 -23.90
C GLN A 185 -2.89 -4.17 -22.54
N MET A 186 -2.81 -5.04 -21.52
CA MET A 186 -3.29 -4.71 -20.17
C MET A 186 -2.53 -3.52 -19.55
N LEU A 187 -1.23 -3.40 -19.79
CA LEU A 187 -0.45 -2.25 -19.35
C LEU A 187 -0.89 -0.95 -20.06
N SER A 188 -1.31 -1.03 -21.32
CA SER A 188 -1.84 0.12 -22.07
C SER A 188 -3.25 0.51 -21.65
N ASP A 189 -4.02 -0.45 -21.12
CA ASP A 189 -5.41 -0.27 -20.68
C ASP A 189 -5.53 0.21 -19.23
N ASP A 190 -4.41 0.37 -18.50
CA ASP A 190 -4.39 0.89 -17.12
C ASP A 190 -4.84 2.37 -17.09
N PRO A 191 -6.07 2.67 -16.63
CA PRO A 191 -6.62 4.03 -16.71
C PRO A 191 -6.07 4.96 -15.63
N ASP A 192 -5.53 4.39 -14.55
CA ASP A 192 -5.14 5.11 -13.34
C ASP A 192 -3.62 5.37 -13.28
N GLY A 193 -2.84 4.77 -14.20
CA GLY A 193 -1.39 4.89 -14.23
C GLY A 193 -0.73 4.30 -12.98
N GLY A 194 -1.14 3.08 -12.59
CA GLY A 194 -0.63 2.33 -11.44
C GLY A 194 0.90 2.28 -11.38
N ALA A 195 1.58 2.10 -12.51
CA ALA A 195 3.05 2.16 -12.56
C ALA A 195 3.62 3.52 -12.12
N ALA A 196 3.01 4.63 -12.56
CA ALA A 196 3.44 5.96 -12.14
C ALA A 196 3.21 6.19 -10.63
N ILE A 197 2.11 5.67 -10.09
CA ILE A 197 1.83 5.70 -8.65
C ILE A 197 2.92 4.94 -7.88
N VAL A 198 3.26 3.72 -8.30
CA VAL A 198 4.33 2.92 -7.67
C VAL A 198 5.66 3.67 -7.66
N ARG A 199 6.08 4.25 -8.79
CA ARG A 199 7.34 5.02 -8.87
C ARG A 199 7.36 6.18 -7.90
N HIS A 200 6.29 6.97 -7.88
CA HIS A 200 6.17 8.12 -6.98
C HIS A 200 6.20 7.68 -5.52
N TRP A 201 5.32 6.75 -5.15
CA TRP A 201 5.11 6.31 -3.78
C TRP A 201 6.37 5.63 -3.21
N ARG A 202 7.03 4.78 -4.00
CA ARG A 202 8.30 4.14 -3.64
C ARG A 202 9.41 5.17 -3.41
N ARG A 203 9.57 6.13 -4.33
CA ARG A 203 10.56 7.20 -4.18
C ARG A 203 10.33 8.00 -2.90
N SER A 204 9.09 8.39 -2.64
CA SER A 204 8.72 9.12 -1.41
C SER A 204 9.01 8.32 -0.15
N CYS A 205 8.70 7.02 -0.12
CA CYS A 205 9.03 6.14 1.02
C CYS A 205 10.54 6.11 1.28
N ILE A 206 11.35 5.91 0.24
CA ILE A 206 12.82 5.85 0.36
C ILE A 206 13.38 7.20 0.83
N GLN A 207 12.93 8.29 0.22
CA GLN A 207 13.37 9.63 0.58
C GLN A 207 13.08 9.95 2.04
N LEU A 208 11.87 9.67 2.52
CA LEU A 208 11.49 9.90 3.92
C LEU A 208 12.33 9.07 4.89
N CYS A 209 12.61 7.81 4.57
CA CYS A 209 13.52 6.98 5.36
C CYS A 209 14.93 7.60 5.43
N GLN A 210 15.44 8.12 4.31
CA GLN A 210 16.77 8.76 4.26
C GLN A 210 16.80 10.05 5.09
N GLU A 211 15.79 10.91 4.98
CA GLU A 211 15.67 12.15 5.76
C GLU A 211 15.58 11.87 7.26
N CYS A 212 14.79 10.87 7.67
CA CYS A 212 14.69 10.45 9.07
C CYS A 212 16.05 9.97 9.62
N VAL A 213 16.78 9.14 8.87
CA VAL A 213 18.12 8.68 9.25
C VAL A 213 19.10 9.85 9.37
N GLN A 214 19.01 10.83 8.46
CA GLN A 214 19.86 12.02 8.53
C GLN A 214 19.57 12.87 9.76
N LEU A 215 18.30 13.11 10.10
CA LEU A 215 17.90 13.86 11.29
C LEU A 215 18.37 13.17 12.58
N LEU A 216 18.20 11.85 12.69
CA LEU A 216 18.70 11.07 13.82
C LEU A 216 20.22 11.19 13.96
N ARG A 217 20.96 11.09 12.85
CA ARG A 217 22.42 11.27 12.86
C ARG A 217 22.84 12.67 13.29
N GLN A 218 22.08 13.71 12.94
CA GLN A 218 22.36 15.08 13.36
C GLN A 218 22.12 15.27 14.87
N GLN A 219 21.06 14.68 15.42
CA GLN A 219 20.76 14.74 16.86
C GLN A 219 21.76 13.95 17.72
N LEU A 220 22.36 12.89 17.16
CA LEU A 220 23.36 12.06 17.85
C LEU A 220 24.80 12.62 17.75
N ARG A 221 25.04 13.71 17.02
CA ARG A 221 26.36 14.35 17.02
C ARG A 221 26.59 15.03 18.37
N PRO A 222 27.69 14.72 19.08
CA PRO A 222 28.02 15.43 20.29
C PRO A 222 28.16 16.93 19.97
N PRO A 223 27.75 17.82 20.90
CA PRO A 223 27.95 19.25 20.71
C PRO A 223 29.42 19.52 20.42
N LYS A 224 29.71 20.37 19.43
CA LYS A 224 31.09 20.81 19.17
C LYS A 224 31.58 21.53 20.42
N VAL A 225 32.57 20.93 21.08
CA VAL A 225 33.36 21.54 22.16
C VAL A 225 34.26 22.63 21.57
#